data_AF-A0A6A8FYY3-F1
#
_entry.id   AF-A0A6A8FYY3-F1
#
_cell.length_a   1.000
_cell.length_b   1.000
_cell.length_c   1.000
_cell.angle_alpha   90.00
_cell.angle_beta   90.00
_cell.angle_gamma   90.00
#
_symmetry.space_group_name_H-M   'P 1'
#
loop_
_entity.id
_entity.type
_entity.pdbx_description
1 polymer ?
#
loop_
_entity_poly.entity_id
_entity_poly.type
_entity_poly.pdbx_seq_one_letter_code
_entity_poly.pdbx_strand_id
1 'polypeptide(L)'
;MNALFIIIFMIVVGAIIGGITNVIAIRMLFHPFKPYYIFKFRVPFTPGLIPKRREEIATKIGQVIEEHLLTETLINEKLKSEQSQQAIESMIQQQLQKLTKDQLSIKQITSQIDIDLEQVLQTNGNQY
;
A
#
# COMPACT_ATOMS: atom_id res chain seq x y z
N MET A 1 54.06 -32.69 3.20
CA MET A 1 52.85 -32.55 4.06
C MET A 1 52.52 -31.10 4.36
N ASN A 2 53.48 -30.24 4.73
CA ASN A 2 53.23 -28.83 5.08
C ASN A 2 52.60 -27.99 3.95
N ALA A 3 52.98 -28.20 2.69
CA ALA A 3 52.42 -27.45 1.56
C ALA A 3 50.90 -27.68 1.36
N LEU A 4 50.43 -28.91 1.59
CA LEU A 4 48.99 -29.25 1.48
C LEU A 4 48.18 -28.50 2.54
N PHE A 5 48.67 -28.47 3.79
CA PHE A 5 48.04 -27.72 4.88
C PHE A 5 47.96 -26.23 4.59
N ILE A 6 49.02 -25.64 4.03
CA ILE A 6 49.05 -24.21 3.68
C ILE A 6 48.00 -23.88 2.61
N ILE A 7 47.88 -24.71 1.57
CA ILE A 7 46.89 -24.51 0.50
C ILE A 7 45.47 -24.58 1.05
N ILE A 8 45.16 -25.61 1.85
CA ILE A 8 43.84 -25.76 2.46
C ILE A 8 43.54 -24.57 3.37
N PHE A 9 44.51 -24.13 4.17
CA PHE A 9 44.36 -22.97 5.05
C PHE A 9 44.05 -21.70 4.25
N MET A 10 44.79 -21.43 3.17
CA MET A 10 44.55 -20.27 2.30
C MET A 10 43.15 -20.30 1.66
N ILE A 11 42.68 -21.47 1.22
CA ILE A 11 41.32 -21.63 0.66
C ILE A 11 40.26 -21.29 1.71
N VAL A 12 40.39 -21.82 2.92
CA VAL A 12 39.44 -21.57 4.02
C VAL A 12 39.41 -20.08 4.37
N VAL A 13 40.57 -19.45 4.51
CA VAL A 13 40.66 -18.01 4.79
C VAL A 13 40.03 -17.19 3.68
N GLY A 14 40.31 -17.51 2.42
CA GLY A 14 39.72 -16.83 1.26
C GLY A 14 38.19 -16.97 1.23
N ALA A 15 37.67 -18.18 1.51
CA ALA A 15 36.24 -18.43 1.58
C ALA A 15 35.57 -17.64 2.72
N ILE A 16 36.20 -17.57 3.89
CA ILE A 16 35.68 -16.81 5.04
C ILE A 16 35.66 -15.30 4.73
N ILE A 17 36.76 -14.74 4.23
CA ILE A 17 36.84 -13.30 3.92
C ILE A 17 35.87 -12.94 2.80
N GLY A 18 35.82 -13.74 1.73
CA GLY A 18 34.89 -13.55 0.62
C GLY A 18 33.43 -13.62 1.06
N GLY A 19 33.09 -14.64 1.86
CA GLY A 19 31.74 -14.81 2.40
C GLY A 19 31.31 -13.66 3.30
N ILE A 20 32.15 -13.28 4.27
CA ILE A 20 31.87 -12.18 5.20
C ILE A 20 31.72 -10.86 4.44
N THR A 21 32.64 -10.57 3.51
CA THR A 21 32.61 -9.31 2.75
C THR A 21 31.37 -9.23 1.86
N ASN A 22 30.94 -10.34 1.25
CA ASN A 22 29.73 -10.37 0.44
C ASN A 22 28.47 -10.07 1.27
N VAL A 23 28.36 -10.67 2.45
CA VAL A 23 27.24 -10.38 3.38
C VAL A 23 27.24 -8.91 3.78
N ILE A 24 28.42 -8.34 4.06
CA ILE A 24 28.56 -6.91 4.39
C ILE A 24 28.15 -6.04 3.19
N ALA A 25 28.58 -6.37 1.97
CA ALA A 25 28.26 -5.62 0.77
C ALA A 25 26.76 -5.62 0.47
N ILE A 26 26.10 -6.77 0.58
CA ILE A 26 24.63 -6.87 0.46
C ILE A 26 23.98 -5.98 1.50
N ARG A 27 24.44 -6.02 2.76
CA ARG A 27 23.90 -5.15 3.82
C ARG A 27 24.11 -3.66 3.53
N MET A 28 25.23 -3.30 2.90
CA MET A 28 25.57 -1.91 2.51
C MET A 28 24.70 -1.36 1.36
N LEU A 29 24.07 -2.22 0.56
CA LEU A 29 23.11 -1.75 -0.46
C LEU A 29 21.86 -1.14 0.17
N PHE A 30 21.41 -1.73 1.30
CA PHE A 30 20.19 -1.34 2.00
C PHE A 30 20.44 -0.36 3.16
N HIS A 31 21.63 -0.37 3.75
CA HIS A 31 22.02 0.47 4.88
C HIS A 31 23.38 1.14 4.60
N PRO A 32 23.70 2.31 5.15
CA PRO A 32 22.90 3.12 6.07
C PRO A 32 21.89 4.02 5.34
N PHE A 33 20.82 4.41 6.03
CA PHE A 33 19.78 5.28 5.47
C PHE A 33 20.22 6.75 5.33
N LYS A 34 21.29 7.13 6.01
CA LYS A 34 21.85 8.49 6.01
C LYS A 34 23.34 8.46 5.69
N PRO A 35 23.89 9.50 5.05
CA PRO A 35 25.32 9.63 4.87
C PRO A 35 26.02 9.76 6.22
N TYR A 36 27.14 9.05 6.38
CA TYR A 36 28.03 9.22 7.54
C TYR A 36 29.24 10.05 7.15
N TYR A 37 29.72 10.84 8.10
CA TYR A 37 30.88 11.71 7.96
C TYR A 37 31.88 11.37 9.06
N ILE A 38 33.15 11.25 8.68
CA ILE A 38 34.28 11.11 9.60
C ILE A 38 35.14 12.36 9.41
N PHE A 39 35.22 13.18 10.45
CA PHE A 39 35.75 14.55 10.37
C PHE A 39 35.05 15.37 9.26
N LYS A 40 35.79 15.75 8.21
CA LYS A 40 35.28 16.51 7.06
C LYS A 40 35.04 15.63 5.82
N PHE A 41 35.33 14.33 5.88
CA PHE A 41 35.20 13.41 4.75
C PHE A 41 33.95 12.55 4.86
N ARG A 42 33.21 12.43 3.76
CA ARG A 42 32.05 11.53 3.65
C ARG A 42 32.51 10.10 3.46
N VAL A 43 31.94 9.18 4.23
CA VAL A 43 32.25 7.75 4.11
C VAL A 43 31.73 7.23 2.75
N PRO A 44 32.57 6.59 1.92
CA PRO A 44 32.12 6.00 0.66
C PRO A 44 31.05 4.95 0.92
N PHE A 45 30.13 4.75 -0.03
CA PHE A 45 28.99 3.83 0.10
C PHE A 45 27.99 4.20 1.22
N THR A 46 27.96 5.47 1.65
CA THR A 46 26.92 6.00 2.54
C THR A 46 26.20 7.22 1.95
N PRO A 47 24.85 7.28 1.93
CA PRO A 47 23.93 6.21 2.29
C PRO A 47 24.00 5.04 1.31
N GLY A 48 23.40 3.91 1.67
CA GLY A 48 23.30 2.74 0.80
C GLY A 48 22.65 3.07 -0.55
N LEU A 49 22.91 2.25 -1.56
CA LEU A 49 22.46 2.49 -2.93
C LEU A 49 20.93 2.59 -3.06
N ILE A 50 20.19 1.72 -2.36
CA ILE A 50 18.72 1.67 -2.39
C ILE A 50 18.12 2.88 -1.66
N PRO A 51 18.51 3.21 -0.41
CA PRO A 51 18.07 4.43 0.25
C PRO A 51 18.30 5.69 -0.58
N LYS A 52 19.44 5.77 -1.30
CA LYS A 52 19.78 6.92 -2.15
C LYS A 52 18.81 7.11 -3.34
N ARG A 53 18.21 6.03 -3.85
CA ARG A 53 17.31 6.03 -5.02
C ARG A 53 15.86 5.70 -4.66
N ARG A 54 15.47 5.83 -3.40
CA ARG A 54 14.14 5.42 -2.91
C ARG A 54 12.99 6.04 -3.70
N GLU A 55 13.08 7.32 -4.04
CA GLU A 55 12.03 8.02 -4.80
C GLU A 55 11.89 7.46 -6.22
N GLU A 56 13.00 7.34 -6.95
CA GLU A 56 13.03 6.75 -8.29
C GLU A 56 12.44 5.33 -8.30
N ILE A 57 12.83 4.51 -7.31
CA ILE A 57 12.32 3.15 -7.14
C ILE A 57 10.81 3.18 -6.87
N ALA A 58 10.33 4.06 -6.00
CA ALA A 58 8.91 4.16 -5.67
C ALA A 58 8.07 4.54 -6.91
N THR A 59 8.53 5.50 -7.70
CA THR A 59 7.86 5.88 -8.96
C THR A 59 7.82 4.70 -9.94
N LYS A 60 8.93 4.00 -10.14
CA LYS A 60 9.01 2.87 -11.08
C LYS A 60 8.14 1.70 -10.64
N ILE A 61 8.16 1.36 -9.35
CA ILE A 61 7.28 0.32 -8.81
C ILE A 61 5.81 0.74 -8.97
N GLY A 62 5.48 2.00 -8.68
CA GLY A 62 4.13 2.53 -8.87
C GLY A 62 3.63 2.36 -10.31
N GLN A 63 4.45 2.72 -11.30
CA GLN A 63 4.13 2.54 -12.72
C GLN A 63 3.84 1.07 -13.07
N VAL A 64 4.66 0.14 -12.58
CA VAL A 64 4.47 -1.31 -12.84
C VAL A 64 3.20 -1.84 -12.16
N ILE A 65 2.91 -1.38 -10.93
CA ILE A 65 1.69 -1.75 -10.20
C ILE A 65 0.44 -1.21 -10.92
N GLU A 66 0.48 0.04 -11.37
CA GLU A 66 -0.59 0.65 -12.14
C GLU A 66 -0.89 -0.15 -13.42
N GLU A 67 0.16 -0.48 -14.18
CA GLU A 67 0.04 -1.19 -15.45
C GLU A 67 -0.50 -2.62 -15.29
N HIS A 68 -0.10 -3.33 -14.23
CA HIS A 68 -0.37 -4.77 -14.13
C HIS A 68 -1.34 -5.20 -13.03
N LEU A 69 -1.51 -4.42 -11.96
CA LEU A 69 -2.34 -4.81 -10.81
C LEU A 69 -3.62 -3.96 -10.68
N LEU A 70 -3.57 -2.72 -11.13
CA LEU A 70 -4.70 -1.79 -11.06
C LEU A 70 -5.37 -1.57 -12.43
N THR A 71 -5.32 -2.58 -13.29
CA THR A 71 -6.00 -2.56 -14.59
C THR A 71 -7.52 -2.56 -14.38
N GLU A 72 -8.24 -1.82 -15.24
CA GLU A 72 -9.70 -1.73 -15.19
C GLU A 72 -10.39 -3.09 -15.20
N THR A 73 -9.84 -4.05 -15.95
CA THR A 73 -10.36 -5.42 -16.05
C THR A 73 -10.31 -6.15 -14.71
N LEU A 74 -9.14 -6.16 -14.07
CA LEU A 74 -8.90 -6.77 -12.76
C LEU A 74 -9.77 -6.15 -11.66
N ILE A 75 -9.93 -4.81 -11.68
CA ILE A 75 -10.81 -4.11 -10.73
C ILE A 75 -12.26 -4.51 -10.96
N ASN A 76 -12.75 -4.48 -12.20
CA ASN A 76 -14.12 -4.86 -12.53
C ASN A 76 -14.42 -6.32 -12.19
N GLU A 77 -13.50 -7.24 -12.49
CA GLU A 77 -13.63 -8.65 -12.13
C GLU A 77 -13.67 -8.83 -10.61
N LYS A 78 -12.78 -8.14 -9.87
CA LYS A 78 -12.74 -8.23 -8.42
C LYS A 78 -13.98 -7.64 -7.78
N LEU A 79 -14.54 -6.55 -8.31
CA LEU A 79 -15.80 -5.96 -7.83
C LEU A 79 -17.00 -6.86 -8.11
N LYS A 80 -17.01 -7.56 -9.25
CA LYS A 80 -18.08 -8.50 -9.62
C LYS A 80 -17.98 -9.85 -8.90
N SER A 81 -16.86 -10.16 -8.25
CA SER A 81 -16.73 -11.40 -7.49
C SER A 81 -17.78 -11.49 -6.38
N GLU A 82 -18.32 -12.69 -6.15
CA GLU A 82 -19.35 -12.93 -5.13
C GLU A 82 -18.91 -12.45 -3.74
N GLN A 83 -17.62 -12.63 -3.40
CA GLN A 83 -17.06 -12.17 -2.14
C GLN A 83 -17.15 -10.64 -2.00
N SER A 84 -16.81 -9.88 -3.06
CA SER A 84 -16.90 -8.42 -3.04
C SER A 84 -18.35 -7.96 -2.98
N GLN A 85 -19.25 -8.59 -3.74
CA GLN A 85 -20.68 -8.27 -3.69
C GLN A 85 -21.26 -8.48 -2.29
N GLN A 86 -20.98 -9.64 -1.66
CA GLN A 86 -21.41 -9.92 -0.28
C GLN A 86 -20.78 -8.95 0.73
N ALA A 87 -19.51 -8.57 0.54
CA ALA A 87 -18.86 -7.58 1.40
C ALA A 87 -19.53 -6.20 1.27
N ILE A 88 -19.83 -5.76 0.06
CA ILE A 88 -20.52 -4.49 -0.20
C ILE A 88 -21.95 -4.53 0.37
N GLU A 89 -22.70 -5.60 0.10
CA GLU A 89 -24.06 -5.78 0.62
C GLU A 89 -24.09 -5.77 2.15
N SER A 90 -23.20 -6.52 2.80
CA SER A 90 -23.12 -6.55 4.26
C SER A 90 -22.73 -5.18 4.83
N MET A 91 -21.83 -4.44 4.18
CA MET A 91 -21.46 -3.08 4.59
C MET A 91 -22.64 -2.11 4.48
N ILE A 92 -23.39 -2.16 3.37
CA ILE A 92 -24.60 -1.35 3.16
C ILE A 92 -25.66 -1.72 4.20
N GLN A 93 -25.92 -3.01 4.42
CA GLN A 93 -26.90 -3.47 5.41
C GLN A 93 -26.52 -3.05 6.83
N GLN A 94 -25.25 -3.14 7.20
CA GLN A 94 -24.78 -2.66 8.51
C GLN A 94 -24.95 -1.16 8.66
N GLN A 95 -24.68 -0.38 7.61
CA GLN A 95 -24.85 1.07 7.65
C GLN A 95 -26.33 1.46 7.74
N LEU A 96 -27.20 0.80 6.96
CA LEU A 96 -28.66 0.99 7.03
C LEU A 96 -29.22 0.60 8.40
N GLN A 97 -28.75 -0.51 8.97
CA GLN A 97 -29.15 -0.93 10.31
C GLN A 97 -28.70 0.07 11.38
N LYS A 98 -27.49 0.63 11.29
CA LYS A 98 -27.06 1.71 12.19
C LYS A 98 -27.98 2.93 12.07
N LEU A 99 -28.27 3.37 10.84
CA LEU A 99 -29.18 4.49 10.57
C LEU A 99 -30.63 4.22 11.01
N THR A 100 -31.07 2.96 11.04
CA THR A 100 -32.43 2.59 11.47
C THR A 100 -32.51 2.40 12.99
N LYS A 101 -31.43 1.94 13.62
CA LYS A 101 -31.32 1.68 15.06
C LYS A 101 -31.06 2.96 15.85
N ASP A 102 -30.30 3.88 15.27
CA ASP A 102 -30.28 5.27 15.70
C ASP A 102 -31.57 5.90 15.17
N GLN A 103 -32.63 5.96 15.98
CA GLN A 103 -33.89 6.67 15.67
C GLN A 103 -33.69 8.19 15.56
N LEU A 104 -32.71 8.63 14.78
CA LEU A 104 -32.49 9.99 14.33
C LEU A 104 -33.03 10.12 12.90
N SER A 105 -34.36 9.93 12.85
CA SER A 105 -35.27 10.95 12.38
C SER A 105 -35.35 11.16 10.86
N ILE A 106 -36.13 10.27 10.22
CA ILE A 106 -36.99 10.65 9.09
C ILE A 106 -37.80 11.93 9.45
N LYS A 107 -38.11 12.14 10.74
CA LYS A 107 -38.66 13.39 11.31
C LYS A 107 -37.70 14.61 11.25
N GLN A 108 -36.37 14.44 11.26
CA GLN A 108 -35.39 15.54 11.12
C GLN A 108 -35.18 15.84 9.64
N ILE A 109 -35.16 14.82 8.78
CA ILE A 109 -35.12 14.99 7.33
C ILE A 109 -36.36 15.73 6.84
N THR A 110 -37.56 15.38 7.34
CA THR A 110 -38.80 16.13 7.04
C THR A 110 -38.88 17.51 7.68
N SER A 111 -38.09 17.82 8.72
CA SER A 111 -38.03 19.18 9.30
C SER A 111 -37.09 20.15 8.59
N GLN A 112 -36.11 19.65 7.83
CA GLN A 112 -35.21 20.49 7.01
C GLN A 112 -35.68 20.62 5.56
N ILE A 113 -36.61 19.75 5.17
CA ILE A 113 -37.20 19.74 3.85
C ILE A 113 -38.59 20.36 4.00
N ASP A 114 -38.67 21.67 3.79
CA ASP A 114 -39.89 22.49 3.67
C ASP A 114 -40.67 22.08 2.40
N ILE A 115 -41.06 20.80 2.31
CA ILE A 115 -41.98 20.33 1.28
C ILE A 115 -43.36 20.35 1.91
N ASP A 116 -44.09 21.41 1.59
CA ASP A 116 -45.50 21.57 1.86
C ASP A 116 -46.27 20.51 1.05
N LEU A 117 -46.44 19.32 1.65
CA LEU A 117 -47.03 18.13 1.03
C LEU A 117 -48.50 18.36 0.61
N GLU A 118 -49.13 19.43 1.10
CA GLU A 118 -50.46 19.90 0.71
C GLU A 118 -50.54 20.34 -0.77
N GLN A 119 -49.45 20.84 -1.37
CA GLN A 119 -49.48 21.33 -2.77
C GLN A 119 -49.39 20.20 -3.80
N VAL A 120 -48.75 19.07 -3.44
CA VAL A 120 -48.57 17.93 -4.35
C VAL A 120 -49.84 17.08 -4.46
N LEU A 121 -50.68 17.07 -3.40
CA LEU A 121 -51.94 16.31 -3.39
C LEU A 121 -53.10 17.04 -4.10
N GLN A 122 -53.03 18.37 -4.29
CA GLN A 122 -54.07 19.11 -5.01
C GLN A 122 -53.86 19.17 -6.54
N THR A 123 -52.66 18.83 -7.04
CA THR A 123 -52.34 18.92 -8.48
C THR A 123 -52.76 17.68 -9.29
N ASN A 124 -53.16 16.58 -8.63
CA ASN A 124 -53.58 15.35 -9.30
C ASN A 124 -55.07 15.00 -9.09
N GLY A 125 -55.87 15.89 -8.51
CA GLY A 125 -57.29 15.68 -8.22
C GLY A 125 -58.26 16.27 -9.24
N ASN A 126 -57.79 16.99 -10.26
CA ASN A 126 -58.68 17.56 -11.28
C ASN A 126 -57.94 17.72 -12.61
N GLN A 127 -58.00 16.69 -13.45
CA GLN A 127 -58.16 16.75 -14.91
C GLN A 127 -57.87 15.34 -15.48
N TYR A 128 -58.96 14.62 -15.77
CA TYR A 128 -59.10 13.37 -16.54
C TYR A 128 -58.69 12.04 -15.90
#